data_AF-A0A353C2N3-F1
#
_entry.id   AF-A0A353C2N3-F1
#
_cell.length_a   1.000
_cell.length_b   1.000
_cell.length_c   1.000
_cell.angle_alpha   90.00
_cell.angle_beta   90.00
_cell.angle_gamma   90.00
#
_symmetry.space_group_name_H-M   'P 1'
#
loop_
_entity.id
_entity.type
_entity.pdbx_description
1 polymer ?
#
loop_
_entity_poly.entity_id
_entity_poly.type
_entity_poly.pdbx_seq_one_letter_code
_entity_poly.pdbx_strand_id
1 'polypeptide(L)'
;FIDVEADDQNLSEIAQQLESVGYLKRSISETRVIVVEIKIPDRPGAVLPVLKVLDRYDINISYINSSSNDSPFQRFKMGLLIENPQIIKMLLDEISEIYQINITDYDDFEKNLDNTIFYIRLANEMQKCLGLSTDKTMEFISESNRILQMLQEKGESPDKVFDYIRRFAYFISKHQAGNFKADIEKITFSNTVTLYNIQPPCGSNIYVFDTKEELILIDTGYAIYATEMFGVFDRIFPDWKRRIKKIFISHADVDHCGLLSKLSTVKIGLNQKSADSLQRQYQGIPDYRENNSLGLGYSKLSRIISGYTPPDPAQF
;
A
#
# COMPACT_ATOMS: atom_id res chain seq x y z
N PHE A 1 43.85 18.81 -12.92
CA PHE A 1 45.03 17.96 -12.65
C PHE A 1 46.23 18.86 -12.47
N ILE A 2 46.92 18.74 -11.34
CA ILE A 2 48.18 19.44 -11.05
C ILE A 2 49.21 18.34 -10.86
N ASP A 3 50.29 18.39 -11.63
CA ASP A 3 51.43 17.48 -11.51
C ASP A 3 52.58 18.27 -10.87
N VAL A 4 53.15 17.74 -9.79
CA VAL A 4 54.16 18.44 -8.98
C VAL A 4 55.28 17.46 -8.67
N GLU A 5 56.50 17.86 -8.96
CA GLU A 5 57.71 17.09 -8.71
C GLU A 5 58.55 17.82 -7.65
N ALA A 6 58.77 17.16 -6.51
CA ALA A 6 59.58 17.64 -5.40
C ALA A 6 60.07 16.44 -4.57
N ASP A 7 60.94 16.68 -3.59
CA ASP A 7 61.29 15.64 -2.60
C ASP A 7 60.10 15.30 -1.68
N ASP A 8 60.16 14.13 -1.03
CA ASP A 8 59.06 13.59 -0.23
C ASP A 8 58.62 14.52 0.91
N GLN A 9 59.55 15.28 1.49
CA GLN A 9 59.25 16.21 2.57
C GLN A 9 58.45 17.41 2.04
N ASN A 10 58.89 17.99 0.94
CA ASN A 10 58.21 19.09 0.28
C ASN A 10 56.86 18.66 -0.32
N LEU A 11 56.75 17.47 -0.89
CA LEU A 11 55.46 16.92 -1.35
C LEU A 11 54.44 16.79 -0.21
N SER A 12 54.90 16.39 0.98
CA SER A 12 54.05 16.30 2.17
C SER A 12 53.56 17.67 2.64
N GLU A 13 54.45 18.67 2.68
CA GLU A 13 54.10 20.05 3.03
C GLU A 13 53.15 20.68 2.00
N ILE A 14 53.40 20.47 0.71
CA ILE A 14 52.53 20.93 -0.38
C ILE A 14 51.14 20.29 -0.25
N ALA A 15 51.07 18.98 0.02
CA ALA A 15 49.80 18.30 0.23
C ALA A 15 49.04 18.86 1.44
N GLN A 16 49.71 19.10 2.56
CA GLN A 16 49.11 19.71 3.75
C GLN A 16 48.59 21.12 3.49
N GLN A 17 49.37 21.95 2.78
CA GLN A 17 48.95 23.31 2.46
C GLN A 17 47.77 23.31 1.51
N LEU A 18 47.81 22.49 0.45
CA LEU A 18 46.70 22.33 -0.50
C LEU A 18 45.44 21.76 0.16
N GLU A 19 45.57 20.89 1.16
CA GLU A 19 44.46 20.39 1.98
C GLU A 19 43.89 21.51 2.86
N SER A 20 44.74 22.34 3.48
CA SER A 20 44.29 23.46 4.34
C SER A 20 43.58 24.60 3.59
N VAL A 21 43.91 24.80 2.30
CA VAL A 21 43.17 25.73 1.42
C VAL A 21 42.04 25.05 0.63
N GLY A 22 41.75 23.77 0.92
CA GLY A 22 40.61 23.02 0.37
C GLY A 22 40.78 22.54 -1.08
N TYR A 23 41.99 22.62 -1.64
CA TYR A 23 42.31 22.20 -3.01
C TYR A 23 42.51 20.68 -3.13
N LEU A 24 43.00 20.02 -2.07
CA LEU A 24 43.05 18.57 -1.97
C LEU A 24 41.96 18.08 -1.01
N LYS A 25 40.95 17.37 -1.52
CA LYS A 25 40.02 16.58 -0.71
C LYS A 25 40.50 15.13 -0.69
N ARG A 26 40.97 14.64 0.47
CA ARG A 26 41.46 13.26 0.64
C ARG A 26 40.38 12.17 0.49
N SER A 27 39.12 12.54 0.61
CA SER A 27 37.99 11.69 0.23
C SER A 27 37.19 12.40 -0.85
N ILE A 28 37.02 11.74 -2.00
CA ILE A 28 35.87 12.00 -2.85
C ILE A 28 34.69 11.53 -2.01
N SER A 29 33.87 12.44 -1.48
CA SER A 29 32.56 12.02 -0.98
C SER A 29 31.88 11.34 -2.16
N GLU A 30 31.53 10.06 -2.02
CA GLU A 30 30.78 9.34 -3.04
C GLU A 30 29.43 10.05 -3.20
N THR A 31 29.39 11.05 -4.09
CA THR A 31 28.18 11.80 -4.37
C THR A 31 27.31 10.91 -5.24
N ARG A 32 26.24 10.38 -4.65
CA ARG A 32 25.29 9.51 -5.34
C ARG A 32 24.19 10.36 -5.96
N VAL A 33 23.74 9.99 -7.15
CA VAL A 33 22.55 10.60 -7.77
C VAL A 33 21.39 9.63 -7.62
N ILE A 34 20.31 10.08 -6.98
CA ILE A 34 19.05 9.33 -6.93
C ILE A 34 18.07 10.01 -7.85
N VAL A 35 17.46 9.24 -8.75
CA VAL A 35 16.40 9.79 -9.60
C VAL A 35 15.04 9.44 -9.03
N VAL A 36 14.30 10.49 -8.69
CA VAL A 36 12.94 10.40 -8.19
C VAL A 36 11.96 11.02 -9.19
N GLU A 37 10.75 10.49 -9.23
CA GLU A 37 9.60 11.08 -9.90
C GLU A 37 8.54 11.38 -8.85
N ILE A 38 8.17 12.65 -8.69
CA ILE A 38 7.21 13.11 -7.69
C ILE A 38 5.95 13.61 -8.40
N LYS A 39 4.78 13.10 -8.00
CA LYS A 39 3.48 13.53 -8.54
C LYS A 39 2.97 14.73 -7.74
N ILE A 40 3.07 15.92 -8.33
CA ILE A 40 2.78 17.21 -7.67
C ILE A 40 1.54 17.85 -8.32
N PRO A 41 0.61 18.46 -7.53
CA PRO A 41 -0.52 19.19 -8.08
C PRO A 41 -0.11 20.28 -9.06
N ASP A 42 -0.82 20.39 -10.19
CA ASP A 42 -0.54 21.40 -11.22
C ASP A 42 -1.10 22.77 -10.80
N ARG A 43 -0.42 23.42 -9.86
CA ARG A 43 -0.72 24.78 -9.42
C ARG A 43 0.56 25.52 -8.99
N PRO A 44 0.62 26.85 -9.17
CA PRO A 44 1.76 27.64 -8.72
C PRO A 44 2.13 27.38 -7.26
N GLY A 45 3.42 27.19 -6.99
CA GLY A 45 3.95 26.96 -5.64
C GLY A 45 3.80 25.54 -5.10
N ALA A 46 3.18 24.60 -5.82
CA ALA A 46 3.01 23.22 -5.34
C ALA A 46 4.32 22.45 -5.18
N VAL A 47 5.40 22.85 -5.85
CA VAL A 47 6.73 22.24 -5.68
C VAL A 47 7.45 22.70 -4.39
N LEU A 48 7.04 23.84 -3.82
CA LEU A 48 7.72 24.47 -2.69
C LEU A 48 7.85 23.56 -1.44
N PRO A 49 6.84 22.76 -1.05
CA PRO A 49 6.98 21.84 0.08
C PRO A 49 8.14 20.86 -0.11
N VAL A 50 8.29 20.30 -1.32
CA VAL A 50 9.41 19.39 -1.65
C VAL A 50 10.74 20.14 -1.59
N LEU A 51 10.82 21.34 -2.16
CA LEU A 51 12.04 22.15 -2.11
C LEU A 51 12.45 22.50 -0.67
N LYS A 52 11.49 22.75 0.22
CA LYS A 52 11.77 22.99 1.65
C LYS A 52 12.31 21.74 2.35
N VAL A 53 11.83 20.55 1.98
CA VAL A 53 12.38 19.29 2.48
C VAL A 53 13.84 19.16 2.01
N LEU A 54 14.10 19.34 0.72
CA LEU A 54 15.44 19.25 0.15
C LEU A 54 16.42 20.25 0.78
N ASP A 55 15.99 21.50 0.98
CA ASP A 55 16.77 22.57 1.63
C ASP A 55 17.17 22.22 3.07
N ARG A 56 16.24 21.67 3.87
CA ARG A 56 16.54 21.26 5.26
C ARG A 56 17.59 20.16 5.36
N TYR A 57 17.66 19.28 4.37
CA TYR A 57 18.64 18.18 4.32
C TYR A 57 19.90 18.54 3.51
N ASP A 58 20.04 19.80 3.07
CA ASP A 58 21.15 20.28 2.24
C ASP A 58 21.34 19.44 0.96
N ILE A 59 20.22 19.10 0.30
CA ILE A 59 20.22 18.28 -0.91
C ILE A 59 20.27 19.14 -2.15
N ASN A 60 21.33 18.95 -2.95
CA ASN A 60 21.45 19.59 -4.24
C ASN A 60 20.64 18.85 -5.32
N ILE A 61 20.03 19.60 -6.23
CA ILE A 61 19.30 19.05 -7.38
C ILE A 61 20.23 19.09 -8.61
N SER A 62 20.65 17.92 -9.09
CA SER A 62 21.47 17.79 -10.31
C SER A 62 20.68 18.11 -11.59
N TYR A 63 19.40 17.76 -11.61
CA TYR A 63 18.48 18.14 -12.69
C TYR A 63 17.03 18.07 -12.22
N ILE A 64 16.17 18.84 -12.88
CA ILE A 64 14.73 18.84 -12.68
C ILE A 64 14.05 18.95 -14.05
N ASN A 65 13.04 18.12 -14.27
CA ASN A 65 12.20 18.18 -15.46
C ASN A 65 10.75 17.90 -15.06
N SER A 66 9.80 18.54 -15.73
CA SER A 66 8.37 18.27 -15.59
C SER A 66 7.70 18.24 -16.95
N SER A 67 6.75 17.33 -17.13
CA SER A 67 5.87 17.33 -18.30
C SER A 67 4.45 17.68 -17.89
N SER A 68 3.89 18.69 -18.57
CA SER A 68 2.48 19.06 -18.47
C SER A 68 1.66 18.25 -19.48
N ASN A 69 0.57 17.65 -19.03
CA ASN A 69 -0.30 16.83 -19.89
C ASN A 69 -1.80 17.10 -19.62
N ASP A 70 -2.16 18.36 -19.35
CA ASP A 70 -3.53 18.82 -19.00
C ASP A 70 -4.19 18.08 -17.82
N SER A 71 -3.39 17.33 -17.07
CA SER A 71 -3.77 16.64 -15.84
C SER A 71 -3.75 17.64 -14.67
N PRO A 72 -4.59 17.46 -13.63
CA PRO A 72 -4.51 18.25 -12.39
C PRO A 72 -3.20 18.03 -11.60
N PHE A 73 -2.27 17.22 -12.13
CA PHE A 73 -0.97 16.91 -11.56
C PHE A 73 0.10 16.88 -12.66
N GLN A 74 1.30 17.33 -12.32
CA GLN A 74 2.52 17.15 -13.10
C GLN A 74 3.45 16.12 -12.43
N ARG A 75 4.24 15.40 -13.24
CA ARG A 75 5.29 14.51 -12.76
C ARG A 75 6.62 15.23 -12.84
N PHE A 76 7.22 15.51 -11.68
CA PHE A 76 8.54 16.12 -11.59
C PHE A 76 9.58 15.02 -11.46
N LYS A 77 10.42 14.88 -12.48
CA LYS A 77 11.60 14.02 -12.44
C LYS A 77 12.78 14.84 -11.92
N MET A 78 13.35 14.43 -10.80
CA MET A 78 14.46 15.13 -10.14
C MET A 78 15.63 14.17 -9.91
N GLY A 79 16.84 14.62 -10.21
CA GLY A 79 18.07 13.96 -9.78
C GLY A 79 18.59 14.60 -8.51
N LEU A 80 18.56 13.88 -7.40
CA LEU A 80 18.99 14.35 -6.08
C LEU A 80 20.44 13.92 -5.82
N LEU A 81 21.32 14.90 -5.56
CA LEU A 81 22.71 14.67 -5.20
C LEU A 81 22.80 14.42 -3.70
N ILE A 82 23.26 13.23 -3.33
CA ILE A 82 23.39 12.82 -1.95
C ILE A 82 24.85 12.55 -1.61
N GLU A 83 25.37 13.30 -0.65
CA GLU A 83 26.73 13.10 -0.13
C GLU A 83 26.76 12.18 1.10
N ASN A 84 25.69 12.19 1.92
CA ASN A 84 25.55 11.34 3.09
C ASN A 84 24.39 10.35 2.91
N PRO A 85 24.65 9.07 2.62
CA PRO A 85 23.60 8.07 2.40
C PRO A 85 22.59 7.95 3.57
N GLN A 86 23.02 8.24 4.80
CA GLN A 86 22.17 8.08 5.98
C GLN A 86 20.93 8.99 5.98
N ILE A 87 20.97 10.13 5.26
CA ILE A 87 19.84 11.08 5.22
C ILE A 87 18.74 10.68 4.22
N ILE A 88 19.05 9.79 3.27
CA ILE A 88 18.14 9.45 2.16
C ILE A 88 16.82 8.89 2.67
N LYS A 89 16.88 8.02 3.68
CA LYS A 89 15.67 7.47 4.30
C LYS A 89 14.77 8.59 4.81
N MET A 90 15.32 9.48 5.65
CA MET A 90 14.57 10.58 6.25
C MET A 90 14.00 11.51 5.17
N LEU A 91 14.81 11.79 4.14
CA LEU A 91 14.41 12.60 3.00
C LEU A 91 13.24 12.00 2.21
N LEU A 92 13.35 10.74 1.80
CA LEU A 92 12.32 10.07 1.01
C LEU A 92 11.03 9.86 1.80
N ASP A 93 11.14 9.55 3.09
CA ASP A 93 10.00 9.43 3.99
C ASP A 93 9.25 10.76 4.08
N GLU A 94 9.94 11.87 4.36
CA GLU A 94 9.31 13.18 4.48
C GLU A 94 8.69 13.66 3.15
N ILE A 95 9.32 13.38 2.01
CA ILE A 95 8.71 13.66 0.70
C ILE A 95 7.44 12.81 0.49
N SER A 96 7.48 11.53 0.87
CA SER A 96 6.36 10.59 0.68
C SER A 96 5.13 10.93 1.54
N GLU A 97 5.31 11.64 2.65
CA GLU A 97 4.21 12.18 3.47
C GLU A 97 3.48 13.33 2.79
N ILE A 98 4.16 14.05 1.89
CA ILE A 98 3.62 15.22 1.20
C ILE A 98 2.99 14.81 -0.13
N TYR A 99 3.74 14.04 -0.94
CA TYR A 99 3.35 13.66 -2.29
C TYR A 99 3.76 12.23 -2.62
N GLN A 100 3.04 11.63 -3.57
CA GLN A 100 3.45 10.35 -4.11
C GLN A 100 4.79 10.46 -4.84
N ILE A 101 5.73 9.60 -4.43
CA ILE A 101 7.07 9.49 -4.97
C ILE A 101 7.31 8.12 -5.59
N ASN A 102 8.05 8.10 -6.70
CA ASN A 102 8.58 6.91 -7.34
C ASN A 102 10.09 7.07 -7.52
N ILE A 103 10.84 5.97 -7.43
CA ILE A 103 12.31 5.97 -7.52
C ILE A 103 12.67 5.23 -8.79
N THR A 104 13.23 5.93 -9.77
CA THR A 104 13.50 5.38 -11.10
C THR A 104 14.94 4.91 -11.29
N ASP A 105 15.89 5.45 -10.53
CA ASP A 105 17.31 5.08 -10.63
C ASP A 105 18.01 5.23 -9.27
N TYR A 106 18.73 4.20 -8.85
CA TYR A 106 19.47 4.10 -7.58
C TYR A 106 20.50 2.96 -7.61
N ASP A 107 21.73 3.23 -7.15
CA ASP A 107 22.84 2.26 -7.05
C ASP A 107 22.84 1.54 -5.67
N ASP A 108 22.67 0.21 -5.69
CA ASP A 108 22.22 -0.67 -4.59
C ASP A 108 23.27 -1.03 -3.48
N PHE A 109 24.13 -0.11 -3.05
CA PHE A 109 25.28 -0.49 -2.19
C PHE A 109 25.03 -0.55 -0.66
N GLU A 110 23.85 -0.20 -0.12
CA GLU A 110 23.61 -0.16 1.35
C GLU A 110 22.26 -0.76 1.82
N LYS A 111 22.33 -1.72 2.77
CA LYS A 111 21.18 -2.46 3.33
C LYS A 111 20.10 -1.61 4.04
N ASN A 112 20.47 -0.51 4.70
CA ASN A 112 19.48 0.32 5.41
C ASN A 112 18.68 1.23 4.46
N LEU A 113 19.30 1.62 3.35
CA LEU A 113 18.69 2.34 2.25
C LEU A 113 17.74 1.47 1.42
N ASP A 114 18.09 0.19 1.29
CA ASP A 114 17.28 -0.83 0.63
C ASP A 114 15.85 -0.84 1.17
N ASN A 115 15.68 -0.73 2.49
CA ASN A 115 14.35 -0.82 3.12
C ASN A 115 13.37 0.31 2.75
N THR A 116 13.82 1.57 2.69
CA THR A 116 12.93 2.70 2.33
C THR A 116 12.59 2.71 0.86
N ILE A 117 13.60 2.46 0.03
CA ILE A 117 13.41 2.30 -1.40
C ILE A 117 12.48 1.11 -1.68
N PHE A 118 12.60 0.04 -0.90
CA PHE A 118 11.81 -1.17 -1.03
C PHE A 118 10.31 -0.92 -0.84
N TYR A 119 9.83 -0.32 0.25
CA TYR A 119 8.37 -0.15 0.41
C TYR A 119 7.79 0.92 -0.50
N ILE A 120 8.57 1.92 -0.91
CA ILE A 120 8.15 2.88 -1.94
C ILE A 120 7.98 2.15 -3.29
N ARG A 121 8.96 1.32 -3.68
CA ARG A 121 8.84 0.48 -4.88
C ARG A 121 7.65 -0.48 -4.77
N LEU A 122 7.50 -1.17 -3.64
CA LEU A 122 6.38 -2.07 -3.38
C LEU A 122 5.04 -1.34 -3.48
N ALA A 123 4.89 -0.16 -2.86
CA ALA A 123 3.65 0.62 -2.94
C ALA A 123 3.33 1.06 -4.37
N ASN A 124 4.34 1.43 -5.16
CA ASN A 124 4.17 1.75 -6.57
C ASN A 124 3.81 0.51 -7.41
N GLU A 125 4.35 -0.67 -7.09
CA GLU A 125 3.88 -1.94 -7.66
C GLU A 125 2.42 -2.20 -7.31
N MET A 126 2.03 -2.03 -6.04
CA MET A 126 0.66 -2.22 -5.56
C MET A 126 -0.29 -1.23 -6.21
N GLN A 127 0.11 0.03 -6.42
CA GLN A 127 -0.68 1.02 -7.13
C GLN A 127 -1.04 0.54 -8.53
N LYS A 128 -0.04 0.07 -9.29
CA LYS A 128 -0.25 -0.43 -10.66
C LYS A 128 -1.09 -1.71 -10.67
N CYS A 129 -0.80 -2.62 -9.75
CA CYS A 129 -1.40 -3.95 -9.72
C CYS A 129 -2.86 -3.94 -9.22
N LEU A 130 -3.18 -3.06 -8.27
CA LEU A 130 -4.48 -3.00 -7.61
C LEU A 130 -5.30 -1.76 -8.01
N GLY A 131 -4.74 -0.87 -8.84
CA GLY A 131 -5.41 0.37 -9.24
C GLY A 131 -5.62 1.35 -8.07
N LEU A 132 -4.68 1.40 -7.11
CA LEU A 132 -4.83 2.24 -5.92
C LEU A 132 -4.85 3.73 -6.29
N SER A 133 -5.66 4.51 -5.57
CA SER A 133 -5.57 5.98 -5.62
C SER A 133 -4.26 6.47 -5.02
N THR A 134 -3.87 7.71 -5.34
CA THR A 134 -2.68 8.35 -4.74
C THR A 134 -2.74 8.33 -3.21
N ASP A 135 -3.89 8.66 -2.61
CA ASP A 135 -4.05 8.64 -1.15
C ASP A 135 -3.85 7.24 -0.56
N LYS A 136 -4.39 6.20 -1.21
CA LYS A 136 -4.21 4.81 -0.78
C LYS A 136 -2.80 4.30 -0.98
N THR A 137 -2.09 4.78 -2.00
CA THR A 137 -0.66 4.49 -2.17
C THR A 137 0.17 5.13 -1.06
N MET A 138 -0.11 6.37 -0.67
CA MET A 138 0.58 7.02 0.45
C MET A 138 0.27 6.33 1.79
N GLU A 139 -0.99 5.94 2.03
CA GLU A 139 -1.38 5.15 3.21
C GLU A 139 -0.61 3.81 3.23
N PHE A 140 -0.46 3.14 2.08
CA PHE A 140 0.31 1.89 1.97
C PHE A 140 1.78 2.09 2.33
N ILE A 141 2.41 3.18 1.87
CA ILE A 141 3.81 3.52 2.21
C ILE A 141 3.95 3.69 3.73
N SER A 142 3.07 4.50 4.33
CA SER A 142 3.09 4.79 5.76
C SER A 142 2.96 3.51 6.61
N GLU A 143 1.98 2.66 6.29
CA GLU A 143 1.75 1.43 7.05
C GLU A 143 2.81 0.35 6.79
N SER A 144 3.43 0.34 5.60
CA SER A 144 4.61 -0.49 5.34
C SER A 144 5.81 -0.05 6.17
N ASN A 145 6.09 1.25 6.28
CA ASN A 145 7.16 1.76 7.15
C ASN A 145 6.89 1.37 8.61
N ARG A 146 5.64 1.48 9.09
CA ARG A 146 5.25 1.04 10.43
C ARG A 146 5.55 -0.45 10.67
N ILE A 147 5.15 -1.32 9.74
CA ILE A 147 5.41 -2.77 9.84
C ILE A 147 6.91 -3.05 9.86
N LEU A 148 7.67 -2.41 8.98
CA LEU A 148 9.12 -2.58 8.91
C LEU A 148 9.78 -2.24 10.26
N GLN A 149 9.47 -1.09 10.83
CA GLN A 149 10.02 -0.66 12.13
C GLN A 149 9.71 -1.69 13.23
N MET A 150 8.45 -2.14 13.28
CA MET A 150 8.03 -3.16 14.23
C MET A 150 8.76 -4.50 14.03
N LEU A 151 8.98 -4.94 12.79
CA LEU A 151 9.71 -6.19 12.50
C LEU A 151 11.18 -6.08 12.92
N GLN A 152 11.81 -4.93 12.67
CA GLN A 152 13.19 -4.64 13.09
C GLN A 152 13.33 -4.67 14.62
N GLU A 153 12.41 -4.05 15.35
CA GLU A 153 12.38 -4.08 16.83
C GLU A 153 12.29 -5.51 17.40
N LYS A 154 11.62 -6.42 16.67
CA LYS A 154 11.43 -7.82 17.07
C LYS A 154 12.51 -8.76 16.55
N GLY A 155 13.44 -8.28 15.73
CA GLY A 155 14.41 -9.14 15.04
C GLY A 155 13.77 -10.11 14.04
N GLU A 156 12.58 -9.80 13.55
CA GLU A 156 11.90 -10.59 12.51
C GLU A 156 12.35 -10.14 11.11
N SER A 157 12.31 -11.05 10.13
CA SER A 157 12.75 -10.77 8.75
C SER A 157 11.68 -9.99 7.97
N PRO A 158 11.94 -8.72 7.58
CA PRO A 158 11.00 -7.93 6.79
C PRO A 158 10.78 -8.50 5.39
N ASP A 159 11.85 -8.98 4.75
CA ASP A 159 11.81 -9.53 3.39
C ASP A 159 10.75 -10.62 3.24
N LYS A 160 10.71 -11.54 4.20
CA LYS A 160 9.75 -12.65 4.21
C LYS A 160 8.30 -12.15 4.34
N VAL A 161 8.07 -11.20 5.24
CA VAL A 161 6.73 -10.65 5.50
C VAL A 161 6.22 -9.88 4.27
N PHE A 162 7.04 -9.00 3.71
CA PHE A 162 6.63 -8.23 2.55
C PHE A 162 6.55 -9.07 1.28
N ASP A 163 7.33 -10.14 1.13
CA ASP A 163 7.14 -11.12 0.07
C ASP A 163 5.76 -11.80 0.17
N TYR A 164 5.28 -12.15 1.37
CA TYR A 164 3.92 -12.66 1.54
C TYR A 164 2.84 -11.64 1.17
N ILE A 165 2.99 -10.39 1.63
CA ILE A 165 2.07 -9.30 1.28
C ILE A 165 2.01 -9.12 -0.25
N ARG A 166 3.18 -9.07 -0.90
CA ARG A 166 3.33 -8.93 -2.35
C ARG A 166 2.70 -10.09 -3.10
N ARG A 167 2.98 -11.34 -2.69
CA ARG A 167 2.39 -12.54 -3.30
C ARG A 167 0.88 -12.56 -3.17
N PHE A 168 0.35 -12.20 -2.00
CA PHE A 168 -1.09 -12.10 -1.78
C PHE A 168 -1.74 -11.06 -2.69
N ALA A 169 -1.19 -9.85 -2.74
CA ALA A 169 -1.69 -8.78 -3.60
C ALA A 169 -1.66 -9.16 -5.10
N TYR A 170 -0.57 -9.77 -5.56
CA TYR A 170 -0.51 -10.28 -6.93
C TYR A 170 -1.50 -11.40 -7.19
N PHE A 171 -1.67 -12.31 -6.23
CA PHE A 171 -2.62 -13.40 -6.36
C PHE A 171 -4.03 -12.85 -6.56
N ILE A 172 -4.49 -11.94 -5.70
CA ILE A 172 -5.85 -11.42 -5.82
C ILE A 172 -6.04 -10.54 -7.06
N SER A 173 -5.03 -9.76 -7.45
CA SER A 173 -5.07 -8.94 -8.66
C SER A 173 -5.22 -9.79 -9.92
N LYS A 174 -4.48 -10.90 -10.01
CA LYS A 174 -4.52 -11.79 -11.17
C LYS A 174 -5.85 -12.50 -11.36
N HIS A 175 -6.65 -12.63 -10.31
CA HIS A 175 -7.92 -13.35 -10.32
C HIS A 175 -9.14 -12.43 -10.38
N GLN A 176 -9.00 -11.21 -10.90
CA GLN A 176 -10.12 -10.32 -11.21
C GLN A 176 -10.62 -10.52 -12.65
N ALA A 177 -11.78 -9.95 -12.94
CA ALA A 177 -12.44 -9.91 -14.24
C ALA A 177 -12.53 -11.30 -14.89
N GLY A 178 -12.10 -11.45 -16.15
CA GLY A 178 -12.18 -12.71 -16.89
C GLY A 178 -11.36 -13.86 -16.29
N ASN A 179 -10.45 -13.58 -15.35
CA ASN A 179 -9.66 -14.60 -14.66
C ASN A 179 -10.29 -15.04 -13.33
N PHE A 180 -11.36 -14.38 -12.88
CA PHE A 180 -12.08 -14.79 -11.68
C PHE A 180 -12.83 -16.09 -11.93
N LYS A 181 -12.52 -17.12 -11.14
CA LYS A 181 -13.13 -18.44 -11.21
C LYS A 181 -13.61 -18.86 -9.84
N ALA A 182 -14.92 -18.85 -9.63
CA ALA A 182 -15.52 -19.38 -8.42
C ALA A 182 -16.11 -20.77 -8.70
N ASP A 183 -15.75 -21.74 -7.88
CA ASP A 183 -16.41 -23.04 -7.85
C ASP A 183 -17.72 -22.90 -7.08
N ILE A 184 -18.80 -23.45 -7.64
CA ILE A 184 -20.14 -23.34 -7.06
C ILE A 184 -20.68 -24.74 -6.85
N GLU A 185 -20.86 -25.10 -5.59
CA GLU A 185 -21.51 -26.34 -5.19
C GLU A 185 -22.95 -26.03 -4.77
N LYS A 186 -23.89 -26.87 -5.21
CA LYS A 186 -25.32 -26.75 -4.90
C LYS A 186 -25.77 -27.99 -4.13
N ILE A 187 -26.33 -27.78 -2.94
CA ILE A 187 -26.83 -28.82 -2.06
C ILE A 187 -28.31 -28.54 -1.77
N THR A 188 -29.19 -29.45 -2.18
CA THR A 188 -30.62 -29.34 -1.88
C THR A 188 -30.91 -30.03 -0.55
N PHE A 189 -31.20 -29.26 0.50
CA PHE A 189 -31.57 -29.81 1.81
C PHE A 189 -33.03 -30.26 1.86
N SER A 190 -33.91 -29.53 1.18
CA SER A 190 -35.34 -29.83 1.09
C SER A 190 -35.96 -29.19 -0.15
N ASN A 191 -37.26 -29.41 -0.36
CA ASN A 191 -38.02 -28.76 -1.43
C ASN A 191 -38.15 -27.23 -1.25
N THR A 192 -37.72 -26.68 -0.11
CA THR A 192 -37.85 -25.25 0.22
C THR A 192 -36.53 -24.56 0.52
N VAL A 193 -35.43 -25.32 0.64
CA VAL A 193 -34.11 -24.79 0.99
C VAL A 193 -33.04 -25.44 0.13
N THR A 194 -32.32 -24.59 -0.60
CA THR A 194 -31.12 -24.97 -1.35
C THR A 194 -29.94 -24.18 -0.80
N LEU A 195 -28.82 -24.83 -0.52
CA LEU A 195 -27.57 -24.18 -0.19
C LEU A 195 -26.68 -24.09 -1.43
N TYR A 196 -26.14 -22.90 -1.66
CA TYR A 196 -25.06 -22.64 -2.60
C TYR A 196 -23.78 -22.34 -1.80
N ASN A 197 -22.73 -23.12 -2.03
CA ASN A 197 -21.39 -22.85 -1.52
C ASN A 197 -20.57 -22.27 -2.69
N ILE A 198 -20.33 -20.96 -2.64
CA ILE A 198 -19.57 -20.21 -3.64
C ILE A 198 -18.15 -20.05 -3.11
N GLN A 199 -17.16 -20.56 -3.85
CA GLN A 199 -15.77 -20.66 -3.43
C GLN A 199 -14.88 -19.82 -4.37
N PRO A 200 -14.56 -18.56 -4.02
CA PRO A 200 -13.66 -17.72 -4.79
C PRO A 200 -12.21 -18.25 -4.82
N PRO A 201 -11.37 -17.76 -5.77
CA PRO A 201 -9.98 -18.23 -5.95
C PRO A 201 -9.05 -18.13 -4.73
N CYS A 202 -9.31 -17.21 -3.80
CA CYS A 202 -8.44 -16.94 -2.65
C CYS A 202 -9.04 -17.40 -1.33
N GLY A 203 -9.97 -18.36 -1.36
CA GLY A 203 -10.79 -18.72 -0.21
C GLY A 203 -11.95 -17.75 -0.01
N SER A 204 -12.37 -17.59 1.24
CA SER A 204 -13.43 -16.65 1.63
C SER A 204 -14.80 -17.06 1.08
N ASN A 205 -15.13 -18.32 1.32
CA ASN A 205 -16.35 -18.95 0.84
C ASN A 205 -17.59 -18.20 1.32
N ILE A 206 -18.57 -18.11 0.43
CA ILE A 206 -19.87 -17.51 0.72
C ILE A 206 -20.91 -18.60 0.61
N TYR A 207 -21.64 -18.80 1.69
CA TYR A 207 -22.74 -19.75 1.72
C TYR A 207 -24.04 -18.99 1.55
N VAL A 208 -24.89 -19.40 0.61
CA VAL A 208 -26.19 -18.78 0.37
C VAL A 208 -27.29 -19.83 0.50
N PHE A 209 -28.12 -19.71 1.53
CA PHE A 209 -29.36 -20.47 1.62
C PHE A 209 -30.44 -19.74 0.84
N ASP A 210 -30.86 -20.36 -0.24
CA ASP A 210 -31.96 -19.95 -1.08
C ASP A 210 -33.27 -20.56 -0.58
N THR A 211 -34.17 -19.71 -0.12
CA THR A 211 -35.50 -20.06 0.37
C THR A 211 -36.57 -19.35 -0.46
N LYS A 212 -37.85 -19.72 -0.34
CA LYS A 212 -38.91 -19.04 -1.11
C LYS A 212 -39.01 -17.53 -0.85
N GLU A 213 -38.68 -17.07 0.35
CA GLU A 213 -38.93 -15.69 0.79
C GLU A 213 -37.65 -14.84 0.75
N GLU A 214 -36.52 -15.42 1.13
CA GLU A 214 -35.28 -14.68 1.35
C GLU A 214 -34.04 -15.47 0.94
N LEU A 215 -32.93 -14.74 0.81
CA LEU A 215 -31.59 -15.27 0.70
C LEU A 215 -30.88 -15.03 2.04
N ILE A 216 -30.36 -16.10 2.63
CA ILE A 216 -29.55 -16.02 3.85
C ILE A 216 -28.10 -16.27 3.46
N LEU A 217 -27.25 -15.27 3.64
CA LEU A 217 -25.83 -15.37 3.35
C LEU A 217 -25.05 -15.62 4.64
N ILE A 218 -24.05 -16.49 4.59
CA ILE A 218 -23.00 -16.60 5.59
C ILE A 218 -21.71 -16.10 4.97
N ASP A 219 -21.14 -15.05 5.57
CA ASP A 219 -20.01 -14.30 5.05
C ASP A 219 -20.23 -13.70 3.66
N THR A 220 -19.27 -12.93 3.18
CA THR A 220 -19.42 -12.09 1.97
C THR A 220 -18.18 -11.99 1.10
N GLY A 221 -17.05 -12.60 1.46
CA GLY A 221 -15.85 -12.54 0.62
C GLY A 221 -15.12 -11.19 0.67
N TYR A 222 -14.10 -11.06 -0.18
CA TYR A 222 -13.32 -9.82 -0.34
C TYR A 222 -14.04 -8.75 -1.18
N ALA A 223 -13.84 -7.47 -0.82
CA ALA A 223 -14.40 -6.34 -1.55
C ALA A 223 -13.81 -6.16 -2.96
N ILE A 224 -12.56 -6.59 -3.18
CA ILE A 224 -11.87 -6.48 -4.47
C ILE A 224 -12.59 -7.25 -5.59
N TYR A 225 -13.35 -8.29 -5.24
CA TYR A 225 -14.12 -9.09 -6.19
C TYR A 225 -15.60 -8.71 -6.25
N ALA A 226 -15.97 -7.51 -5.79
CA ALA A 226 -17.37 -7.10 -5.72
C ALA A 226 -18.09 -7.25 -7.07
N THR A 227 -17.46 -6.79 -8.16
CA THR A 227 -18.03 -6.84 -9.51
C THR A 227 -18.30 -8.29 -9.94
N GLU A 228 -17.32 -9.16 -9.74
CA GLU A 228 -17.36 -10.56 -10.14
C GLU A 228 -18.36 -11.34 -9.29
N MET A 229 -18.36 -11.11 -7.98
CA MET A 229 -19.30 -11.73 -7.05
C MET A 229 -20.74 -11.31 -7.30
N PHE A 230 -21.01 -10.04 -7.59
CA PHE A 230 -22.35 -9.62 -8.02
C PHE A 230 -22.77 -10.26 -9.35
N GLY A 231 -21.84 -10.44 -10.29
CA GLY A 231 -22.09 -11.22 -11.50
C GLY A 231 -22.44 -12.69 -11.21
N VAL A 232 -21.78 -13.30 -10.22
CA VAL A 232 -22.12 -14.65 -9.75
C VAL A 232 -23.52 -14.67 -9.12
N PHE A 233 -23.84 -13.71 -8.25
CA PHE A 233 -25.16 -13.62 -7.62
C PHE A 233 -26.28 -13.42 -8.63
N ASP A 234 -26.14 -12.50 -9.58
CA ASP A 234 -27.14 -12.25 -10.63
C ASP A 234 -27.34 -13.50 -11.54
N ARG A 235 -26.29 -14.31 -11.74
CA ARG A 235 -26.37 -15.56 -12.53
C ARG A 235 -27.07 -16.69 -11.78
N ILE A 236 -26.79 -16.84 -10.48
CA ILE A 236 -27.37 -17.92 -9.66
C ILE A 236 -28.81 -17.57 -9.22
N PHE A 237 -29.04 -16.30 -8.89
CA PHE A 237 -30.30 -15.76 -8.38
C PHE A 237 -30.79 -14.64 -9.32
N PRO A 238 -31.55 -14.95 -10.39
CA PRO A 238 -32.01 -13.94 -11.36
C PRO A 238 -32.86 -12.81 -10.75
N ASP A 239 -33.47 -13.07 -9.59
CA ASP A 239 -34.26 -12.12 -8.80
C ASP A 239 -33.46 -11.48 -7.64
N TRP A 240 -32.13 -11.67 -7.59
CA TRP A 240 -31.21 -11.21 -6.55
C TRP A 240 -31.57 -9.82 -6.03
N LYS A 241 -31.70 -8.83 -6.91
CA LYS A 241 -31.94 -7.42 -6.55
C LYS A 241 -33.25 -7.20 -5.78
N ARG A 242 -34.28 -8.01 -6.02
CA ARG A 242 -35.61 -7.88 -5.39
C ARG A 242 -35.75 -8.72 -4.12
N ARG A 243 -34.88 -9.72 -3.94
CA ARG A 243 -34.96 -10.65 -2.81
C ARG A 243 -34.53 -9.99 -1.50
N ILE A 244 -35.24 -10.33 -0.44
CA ILE A 244 -34.84 -9.97 0.93
C ILE A 244 -33.55 -10.73 1.25
N LYS A 245 -32.59 -10.04 1.88
CA LYS A 245 -31.28 -10.61 2.23
C LYS A 245 -31.03 -10.44 3.72
N LYS A 246 -30.71 -11.55 4.38
CA LYS A 246 -30.14 -11.58 5.73
C LYS A 246 -28.71 -12.10 5.62
N ILE A 247 -27.78 -11.47 6.31
CA ILE A 247 -26.36 -11.82 6.22
C ILE A 247 -25.88 -12.12 7.63
N PHE A 248 -25.25 -13.26 7.84
CA PHE A 248 -24.58 -13.59 9.07
C PHE A 248 -23.08 -13.63 8.85
N ILE A 249 -22.33 -12.91 9.69
CA ILE A 249 -20.88 -12.80 9.57
C ILE A 249 -20.24 -13.60 10.70
N SER A 250 -19.35 -14.53 10.32
CA SER A 250 -18.61 -15.37 11.24
C SER A 250 -17.67 -14.52 12.12
N HIS A 251 -16.92 -13.61 11.49
CA HIS A 251 -16.02 -12.66 12.15
C HIS A 251 -15.66 -11.46 11.23
N ALA A 252 -15.10 -10.40 11.82
CA ALA A 252 -14.88 -9.10 11.16
C ALA A 252 -13.63 -9.02 10.27
N ASP A 253 -13.10 -10.15 9.82
CA ASP A 253 -11.96 -10.16 8.91
C ASP A 253 -12.43 -9.76 7.50
N VAL A 254 -11.61 -8.99 6.79
CA VAL A 254 -12.01 -8.31 5.54
C VAL A 254 -12.46 -9.26 4.44
N ASP A 255 -12.09 -10.53 4.56
CA ASP A 255 -12.40 -11.58 3.62
C ASP A 255 -13.72 -12.28 3.96
N HIS A 256 -14.24 -12.09 5.17
CA HIS A 256 -15.58 -12.55 5.56
C HIS A 256 -16.63 -11.44 5.45
N CYS A 257 -16.23 -10.18 5.65
CA CYS A 257 -17.15 -9.04 5.71
C CYS A 257 -16.98 -8.02 4.56
N GLY A 258 -16.24 -8.36 3.51
CA GLY A 258 -15.78 -7.40 2.52
C GLY A 258 -16.86 -6.76 1.67
N LEU A 259 -17.90 -7.50 1.27
CA LEU A 259 -18.96 -6.93 0.42
C LEU A 259 -20.07 -6.21 1.20
N LEU A 260 -20.03 -6.19 2.53
CA LEU A 260 -21.10 -5.59 3.33
C LEU A 260 -21.37 -4.12 2.97
N SER A 261 -20.31 -3.31 2.78
CA SER A 261 -20.43 -1.90 2.37
C SER A 261 -20.95 -1.69 0.94
N LYS A 262 -21.01 -2.76 0.13
CA LYS A 262 -21.55 -2.75 -1.23
C LYS A 262 -22.99 -3.25 -1.29
N LEU A 263 -23.53 -3.73 -0.18
CA LEU A 263 -24.89 -4.26 -0.09
C LEU A 263 -25.80 -3.20 0.54
N SER A 264 -26.86 -2.84 -0.19
CA SER A 264 -27.90 -1.93 0.30
C SER A 264 -29.08 -2.72 0.85
N THR A 265 -29.67 -2.25 1.95
CA THR A 265 -30.96 -2.76 2.47
C THR A 265 -30.88 -4.24 2.86
N VAL A 266 -29.91 -4.57 3.70
CA VAL A 266 -29.69 -5.92 4.25
C VAL A 266 -29.78 -5.88 5.77
N LYS A 267 -30.15 -7.00 6.39
CA LYS A 267 -30.04 -7.18 7.85
C LYS A 267 -28.78 -7.98 8.13
N ILE A 268 -27.83 -7.41 8.86
CA ILE A 268 -26.56 -8.06 9.19
C ILE A 268 -26.62 -8.56 10.63
N GLY A 269 -26.34 -9.85 10.83
CA GLY A 269 -26.20 -10.48 12.13
C GLY A 269 -24.74 -10.86 12.38
N LEU A 270 -24.20 -10.46 13.52
CA LEU A 270 -22.83 -10.77 13.93
C LEU A 270 -22.74 -10.72 15.45
N ASN A 271 -21.68 -11.32 16.01
CA ASN A 271 -21.44 -11.23 17.45
C ASN A 271 -21.05 -9.78 17.84
N GLN A 272 -21.25 -9.44 19.12
CA GLN A 272 -20.99 -8.09 19.63
C GLN A 272 -19.56 -7.61 19.38
N LYS A 273 -18.56 -8.49 19.54
CA LYS A 273 -17.16 -8.13 19.33
C LYS A 273 -16.88 -7.72 17.88
N SER A 274 -17.45 -8.44 16.92
CA SER A 274 -17.35 -8.12 15.50
C SER A 274 -18.10 -6.83 15.18
N ALA A 275 -19.31 -6.63 15.73
CA ALA A 275 -20.09 -5.40 15.57
C ALA A 275 -19.32 -4.16 16.05
N ASP A 276 -18.77 -4.22 17.27
CA ASP A 276 -17.94 -3.17 17.84
C ASP A 276 -16.72 -2.86 16.95
N SER A 277 -16.04 -3.90 16.44
CA SER A 277 -14.91 -3.72 15.53
C SER A 277 -15.33 -2.98 14.25
N LEU A 278 -16.40 -3.40 13.58
CA LEU A 278 -16.88 -2.75 12.37
C LEU A 278 -17.33 -1.31 12.63
N GLN A 279 -17.97 -1.03 13.77
CA GLN A 279 -18.36 0.32 14.17
C GLN A 279 -17.15 1.23 14.40
N ARG A 280 -16.12 0.72 15.09
CA ARG A 280 -14.84 1.44 15.30
C ARG A 280 -14.17 1.79 13.98
N GLN A 281 -14.09 0.81 13.08
CA GLN A 281 -13.55 1.01 11.73
C GLN A 281 -14.33 2.08 10.96
N TYR A 282 -15.67 2.07 11.02
CA TYR A 282 -16.51 3.09 10.39
C TYR A 282 -16.26 4.50 10.94
N GLN A 283 -16.01 4.61 12.26
CA GLN A 283 -15.67 5.87 12.93
C GLN A 283 -14.22 6.31 12.71
N GLY A 284 -13.40 5.51 12.02
CA GLY A 284 -11.98 5.79 11.79
C GLY A 284 -11.10 5.60 13.02
N ILE A 285 -11.58 4.92 14.07
CA ILE A 285 -10.81 4.60 15.27
C ILE A 285 -10.32 3.15 15.26
N PRO A 286 -9.19 2.84 15.93
CA PRO A 286 -8.67 1.49 16.01
C PRO A 286 -9.70 0.47 16.53
N ASP A 287 -9.84 -0.64 15.80
CA ASP A 287 -10.57 -1.81 16.29
C ASP A 287 -9.76 -2.63 17.30
N TYR A 288 -10.33 -3.73 17.81
CA TYR A 288 -9.66 -4.57 18.80
C TYR A 288 -8.35 -5.21 18.31
N ARG A 289 -8.21 -5.48 17.00
CA ARG A 289 -6.97 -6.00 16.38
C ARG A 289 -5.94 -4.88 16.21
N GLU A 290 -6.41 -3.66 15.99
CA GLU A 290 -5.58 -2.47 15.79
C GLU A 290 -5.10 -1.83 17.11
N ASN A 291 -5.62 -2.28 18.26
CA ASN A 291 -5.15 -1.84 19.59
C ASN A 291 -3.75 -2.33 19.95
N ASN A 292 -3.21 -3.32 19.24
CA ASN A 292 -1.81 -3.71 19.38
C ASN A 292 -1.00 -3.21 18.18
N SER A 293 0.25 -2.79 18.43
CA SER A 293 1.14 -2.28 17.38
C SER A 293 1.38 -3.30 16.27
N LEU A 294 1.24 -4.59 16.57
CA LEU A 294 1.35 -5.67 15.60
C LEU A 294 0.25 -5.64 14.55
N GLY A 295 -1.00 -5.50 14.97
CA GLY A 295 -2.17 -5.69 14.12
C GLY A 295 -2.56 -4.45 13.33
N LEU A 296 -2.19 -3.25 13.78
CA LEU A 296 -2.56 -2.00 13.12
C LEU A 296 -2.10 -1.95 11.66
N GLY A 297 -0.80 -2.11 11.43
CA GLY A 297 -0.23 -2.03 10.08
C GLY A 297 -0.80 -3.10 9.15
N TYR A 298 -0.84 -4.36 9.61
CA TYR A 298 -1.39 -5.45 8.80
C TYR A 298 -2.88 -5.30 8.50
N SER A 299 -3.66 -4.83 9.47
CA SER A 299 -5.09 -4.54 9.28
C SER A 299 -5.29 -3.49 8.19
N LYS A 300 -4.56 -2.38 8.26
CA LYS A 300 -4.64 -1.30 7.26
C LYS A 300 -4.20 -1.77 5.88
N LEU A 301 -3.07 -2.47 5.77
CA LEU A 301 -2.62 -3.04 4.48
C LEU A 301 -3.64 -4.02 3.91
N SER A 302 -4.21 -4.90 4.74
CA SER A 302 -5.26 -5.85 4.32
C SER A 302 -6.48 -5.12 3.74
N ARG A 303 -6.91 -4.01 4.36
CA ARG A 303 -8.01 -3.19 3.85
C ARG A 303 -7.68 -2.49 2.54
N ILE A 304 -6.47 -1.93 2.42
CA ILE A 304 -6.01 -1.27 1.18
C ILE A 304 -5.97 -2.29 0.04
N ILE A 305 -5.34 -3.45 0.29
CA ILE A 305 -5.14 -4.49 -0.71
C ILE A 305 -6.48 -5.08 -1.17
N SER A 306 -7.41 -5.32 -0.25
CA SER A 306 -8.72 -5.89 -0.55
C SER A 306 -9.76 -4.88 -1.04
N GLY A 307 -9.47 -3.58 -1.06
CA GLY A 307 -10.45 -2.53 -1.37
C GLY A 307 -11.59 -2.43 -0.33
N TYR A 308 -11.35 -2.92 0.89
CA TYR A 308 -12.34 -2.97 1.96
C TYR A 308 -12.75 -1.58 2.42
N THR A 309 -14.04 -1.43 2.68
CA THR A 309 -14.59 -0.30 3.42
C THR A 309 -15.60 -0.80 4.45
N PRO A 310 -15.61 -0.25 5.68
CA PRO A 310 -16.52 -0.71 6.72
C PRO A 310 -17.98 -0.45 6.33
N PRO A 311 -18.92 -1.36 6.67
CA PRO A 311 -20.34 -1.17 6.40
C PRO A 311 -20.95 -0.10 7.30
N ASP A 312 -22.13 0.38 6.90
CA ASP A 312 -22.94 1.29 7.71
C ASP A 312 -23.42 0.59 9.00
N PRO A 313 -23.07 1.11 10.20
CA PRO A 313 -23.53 0.55 11.47
C PRO A 313 -25.05 0.52 11.63
N ALA A 314 -25.82 1.30 10.87
CA ALA A 314 -27.28 1.23 10.91
C ALA A 314 -27.86 -0.11 10.41
N GLN A 315 -27.04 -0.98 9.82
CA GLN A 315 -27.44 -2.27 9.27
C GLN A 315 -27.30 -3.47 10.24
N PHE A 316 -26.71 -3.28 11.43
CA PHE A 316 -26.52 -4.32 12.46
C PHE A 316 -26.70 -3.81 13.89
#